data_AF-A0A0G0GBW1-F1
#
_entry.id   AF-A0A0G0GBW1-F1
#
_cell.length_a   1.000
_cell.length_b   1.000
_cell.length_c   1.000
_cell.angle_alpha   90.00
_cell.angle_beta   90.00
_cell.angle_gamma   90.00
#
_symmetry.space_group_name_H-M   'P 1'
#
loop_
_entity.id
_entity.type
_entity.pdbx_description
1 polymer ?
#
loop_
_entity_poly.entity_id
_entity_poly.type
_entity_poly.pdbx_seq_one_letter_code
_entity_poly.pdbx_strand_id
1 'polypeptide(L)'
;SKRTIFGNIANTKICEVCLGAGEVPKEICETCKGKGVLRREEEVSIVIPAGIRDGEMIRMTGYGEAISKGTTGDLYIKINVASHNVFKRDGNDLVMSLNLKISDALLGTEYPIQTLDGEIKVTIPEGVAINEILRVRGKGVPISKNKRGDLLIKLNIKLPGKLSRKSREIVEELKKEGI
;
A
#
# COMPACT_ATOMS: atom_id res chain seq x y z
N SER A 1 -53.42 -26.35 -0.81
CA SER A 1 -53.39 -27.25 -1.98
C SER A 1 -54.53 -26.89 -2.90
N LYS A 2 -54.36 -27.02 -4.22
CA LYS A 2 -55.40 -26.76 -5.22
C LYS A 2 -55.58 -28.04 -6.02
N ARG A 3 -56.83 -28.53 -6.11
CA ARG A 3 -57.17 -29.69 -6.92
C ARG A 3 -57.21 -29.29 -8.39
N THR A 4 -56.47 -29.99 -9.23
CA THR A 4 -56.51 -29.83 -10.69
C THR A 4 -56.89 -31.16 -11.34
N ILE A 5 -57.15 -31.11 -12.65
CA ILE A 5 -57.51 -32.29 -13.47
C ILE A 5 -56.40 -33.36 -13.51
N PHE A 6 -55.17 -33.04 -13.07
CA PHE A 6 -54.03 -33.96 -13.04
C PHE A 6 -53.63 -34.40 -11.62
N GLY A 7 -54.44 -34.08 -10.60
CA GLY A 7 -54.20 -34.50 -9.22
C GLY A 7 -54.16 -33.33 -8.23
N ASN A 8 -53.64 -33.60 -7.02
CA ASN A 8 -53.50 -32.58 -5.99
C ASN A 8 -52.14 -31.87 -6.15
N ILE A 9 -52.16 -30.58 -6.45
CA ILE A 9 -50.96 -29.74 -6.39
C ILE A 9 -50.94 -29.01 -5.04
N ALA A 10 -49.86 -29.15 -4.30
CA ALA A 10 -49.62 -28.41 -3.07
C ALA A 10 -48.43 -27.48 -3.28
N ASN A 11 -48.65 -26.18 -3.05
CA ASN A 11 -47.58 -25.20 -3.00
C ASN A 11 -47.22 -24.95 -1.53
N THR A 12 -45.95 -25.10 -1.21
CA THR A 12 -45.40 -24.70 0.09
C THR A 12 -45.15 -23.19 0.06
N LYS A 13 -45.61 -22.50 1.09
CA LYS A 13 -45.27 -21.09 1.36
C LYS A 13 -44.49 -21.03 2.66
N ILE A 14 -43.67 -19.99 2.80
CA ILE A 14 -43.00 -19.70 4.07
C ILE A 14 -44.08 -19.44 5.13
N CYS A 15 -43.93 -20.05 6.30
CA CYS A 15 -44.84 -19.82 7.43
C CYS A 15 -44.85 -18.33 7.79
N GLU A 16 -46.02 -17.71 7.82
CA GLU A 16 -46.16 -16.26 8.11
C GLU A 16 -45.83 -15.92 9.57
N VAL A 17 -45.87 -16.91 10.47
CA VAL A 17 -45.63 -16.72 11.92
C VAL A 17 -44.14 -16.83 12.26
N CYS A 18 -43.46 -17.89 11.81
CA CYS A 18 -42.03 -18.09 12.10
C CYS A 18 -41.11 -17.61 10.97
N LEU A 19 -41.66 -17.18 9.83
CA LEU A 19 -40.92 -16.72 8.64
C LEU A 19 -39.85 -17.72 8.16
N GLY A 20 -40.08 -19.01 8.39
CA GLY A 20 -39.15 -20.08 8.03
C GLY A 20 -38.14 -20.47 9.12
N ALA A 21 -38.17 -19.83 10.30
CA ALA A 21 -37.26 -20.13 11.41
C ALA A 21 -37.54 -21.48 12.11
N GLY A 22 -38.70 -22.10 11.85
CA GLY A 22 -39.09 -23.41 12.40
C GLY A 22 -39.58 -23.40 13.86
N GLU A 23 -39.34 -22.31 14.59
CA GLU A 23 -39.78 -22.12 15.97
C GLU A 23 -40.17 -20.67 16.23
N VAL A 24 -41.02 -20.46 17.25
CA VAL A 24 -41.45 -19.14 17.70
C VAL A 24 -41.06 -18.98 19.17
N PRO A 25 -40.28 -17.95 19.54
CA PRO A 25 -39.93 -17.71 20.94
C PRO A 25 -41.20 -17.48 21.78
N LYS A 26 -41.28 -18.11 22.97
CA LYS A 26 -42.37 -17.86 23.92
C LYS A 26 -42.35 -16.42 24.45
N GLU A 27 -41.14 -15.88 24.64
CA GLU A 27 -40.88 -14.50 25.01
C GLU A 27 -39.98 -13.85 23.96
N ILE A 28 -40.38 -12.68 23.48
CA ILE A 28 -39.66 -11.95 22.42
C ILE A 28 -38.65 -11.03 23.09
N CYS A 29 -37.36 -11.16 22.74
CA CYS A 29 -36.32 -10.24 23.20
C CYS A 29 -36.65 -8.80 22.78
N GLU A 30 -36.69 -7.86 23.71
CA GLU A 30 -37.03 -6.45 23.44
C GLU A 30 -35.98 -5.75 22.57
N THR A 31 -34.71 -6.12 22.69
CA THR A 31 -33.59 -5.50 21.98
C THR A 31 -33.52 -5.93 20.51
N CYS A 32 -33.55 -7.24 20.23
CA CYS A 32 -33.44 -7.76 18.86
C CYS A 32 -34.80 -8.08 18.23
N LYS A 33 -35.91 -7.98 18.98
CA LYS A 33 -37.29 -8.28 18.54
C LYS A 33 -37.41 -9.67 17.90
N GLY A 34 -36.72 -10.66 18.48
CA GLY A 34 -36.71 -12.05 18.00
C GLY A 34 -35.80 -12.32 16.79
N LYS A 35 -35.07 -11.32 16.28
CA LYS A 35 -34.17 -11.49 15.12
C LYS A 35 -32.92 -12.32 15.42
N GLY A 36 -32.50 -12.37 16.69
CA GLY A 36 -31.28 -13.09 17.13
C GLY A 36 -29.96 -12.39 16.79
N VAL A 37 -30.01 -11.22 16.15
CA VAL A 37 -28.87 -10.36 15.84
C VAL A 37 -29.27 -8.89 16.03
N LEU A 38 -28.30 -8.03 16.36
CA LEU A 38 -28.49 -6.57 16.42
C LEU A 38 -27.37 -5.85 15.67
N ARG A 39 -27.67 -4.67 15.14
CA ARG A 39 -26.64 -3.79 14.57
C ARG A 39 -25.92 -3.07 15.71
N ARG A 40 -24.59 -3.17 15.72
CA ARG A 40 -23.72 -2.53 16.70
C ARG A 40 -22.52 -1.93 15.98
N GLU A 41 -21.98 -0.84 16.53
CA GLU A 41 -20.67 -0.32 16.16
C GLU A 41 -19.61 -0.95 17.04
N GLU A 42 -18.54 -1.43 16.42
CA GLU A 42 -17.46 -2.13 17.09
C GLU A 42 -16.13 -1.58 16.55
N GLU A 43 -15.21 -1.28 17.46
CA GLU A 43 -13.87 -0.84 17.11
C GLU A 43 -12.96 -2.05 16.94
N VAL A 44 -12.27 -2.11 15.80
CA VAL A 44 -11.40 -3.23 15.46
C VAL A 44 -9.97 -2.73 15.34
N SER A 45 -9.09 -3.24 16.21
CA SER A 45 -7.67 -2.96 16.16
C SER A 45 -6.98 -3.90 15.18
N ILE A 46 -6.29 -3.35 14.19
CA ILE A 46 -5.59 -4.12 13.16
C ILE A 46 -4.10 -3.81 13.22
N VAL A 47 -3.28 -4.87 13.30
CA VAL A 47 -1.83 -4.75 13.15
C VAL A 47 -1.50 -4.90 11.68
N ILE A 48 -0.97 -3.84 11.06
CA ILE A 48 -0.52 -3.88 9.66
C ILE A 48 0.91 -4.43 9.62
N PRO A 49 1.16 -5.58 8.99
CA PRO A 49 2.50 -6.14 8.88
C PRO A 49 3.43 -5.22 8.10
N ALA A 50 4.66 -5.06 8.58
CA ALA A 50 5.68 -4.33 7.85
C ALA A 50 5.93 -4.96 6.47
N GLY A 51 5.97 -4.13 5.43
CA GLY A 51 6.23 -4.58 4.07
C GLY A 51 5.01 -5.07 3.29
N ILE A 52 3.79 -4.99 3.86
CA ILE A 52 2.54 -5.29 3.15
C ILE A 52 2.47 -4.58 1.81
N ARG A 53 1.99 -5.26 0.76
CA ARG A 53 1.91 -4.68 -0.58
C ARG A 53 0.57 -3.99 -0.80
N ASP A 54 0.59 -3.09 -1.77
CA ASP A 54 -0.65 -2.51 -2.28
C ASP A 54 -1.58 -3.62 -2.82
N GLY A 55 -2.85 -3.54 -2.45
CA GLY A 55 -3.88 -4.51 -2.82
C GLY A 55 -3.90 -5.80 -2.01
N GLU A 56 -2.94 -6.05 -1.10
CA GLU A 56 -3.00 -7.21 -0.20
C GLU A 56 -4.19 -7.09 0.78
N MET A 57 -4.71 -8.23 1.20
CA MET A 57 -5.87 -8.32 2.09
C MET A 57 -5.49 -8.94 3.43
N ILE A 58 -5.92 -8.31 4.52
CA ILE A 58 -5.86 -8.88 5.86
C ILE A 58 -7.24 -9.48 6.18
N ARG A 59 -7.28 -10.77 6.51
CA ARG A 59 -8.49 -11.49 6.92
C ARG A 59 -8.58 -11.52 8.44
N MET A 60 -9.68 -11.04 8.98
CA MET A 60 -10.00 -11.12 10.41
C MET A 60 -11.13 -12.13 10.61
N THR A 61 -10.76 -13.31 11.08
CA THR A 61 -11.71 -14.42 11.23
C THR A 61 -12.72 -14.14 12.32
N GLY A 62 -14.01 -14.27 12.00
CA GLY A 62 -15.11 -14.08 12.94
C GLY A 62 -15.52 -12.62 13.20
N TYR A 63 -14.87 -11.65 12.54
CA TYR A 63 -15.17 -10.21 12.64
C TYR A 63 -16.20 -9.72 11.60
N GLY A 64 -16.74 -10.62 10.79
CA GLY A 64 -17.80 -10.30 9.84
C GLY A 64 -19.17 -10.25 10.51
N GLU A 65 -20.21 -10.03 9.70
CA GLU A 65 -21.57 -9.88 10.20
C GLU A 65 -22.04 -11.14 10.96
N ALA A 66 -22.72 -10.90 12.09
CA ALA A 66 -23.36 -11.95 12.85
C ALA A 66 -24.60 -12.47 12.10
N ILE A 67 -24.75 -13.79 12.11
CA ILE A 67 -25.88 -14.49 11.49
C ILE A 67 -26.68 -15.15 12.59
N SER A 68 -28.01 -14.94 12.58
CA SER A 68 -28.91 -15.59 13.52
C SER A 68 -28.81 -17.10 13.39
N LYS A 69 -28.44 -17.79 14.47
CA LYS A 69 -28.18 -19.24 14.50
C LYS A 69 -27.11 -19.72 13.50
N GLY A 70 -26.07 -18.93 13.28
CA GLY A 70 -24.93 -19.28 12.43
C GLY A 70 -23.59 -18.81 13.01
N THR A 71 -22.51 -19.15 12.31
CA THR A 71 -21.17 -18.60 12.60
C THR A 71 -21.06 -17.20 12.01
N THR A 72 -20.35 -16.31 12.69
CA THR A 72 -20.02 -14.98 12.16
C THR A 72 -19.18 -15.11 10.89
N GLY A 73 -19.35 -14.16 9.98
CA GLY A 73 -18.48 -14.05 8.80
C GLY A 73 -17.08 -13.56 9.15
N ASP A 74 -16.30 -13.23 8.12
CA ASP A 74 -14.98 -12.62 8.29
C ASP A 74 -14.96 -11.20 7.75
N LEU A 75 -14.11 -10.37 8.34
CA LEU A 75 -13.80 -9.04 7.82
C LEU A 75 -12.56 -9.12 6.94
N TYR A 76 -12.69 -8.68 5.68
CA TYR A 76 -11.58 -8.56 4.74
C TYR A 76 -11.19 -7.11 4.58
N ILE A 77 -9.94 -6.79 4.89
CA ILE A 77 -9.41 -5.43 4.86
C ILE A 77 -8.43 -5.35 3.71
N LYS A 78 -8.82 -4.65 2.64
CA LYS A 78 -7.95 -4.39 1.50
C LYS A 78 -7.06 -3.18 1.77
N ILE A 79 -5.75 -3.38 1.69
CA ILE A 79 -4.78 -2.31 1.86
C ILE A 79 -4.60 -1.55 0.54
N ASN A 80 -4.70 -0.23 0.61
CA ASN A 80 -4.35 0.66 -0.50
C ASN A 80 -3.21 1.58 -0.02
N VAL A 81 -2.04 1.46 -0.65
CA VAL A 81 -0.85 2.23 -0.30
C VAL A 81 -0.86 3.54 -1.08
N ALA A 82 -0.83 4.66 -0.37
CA ALA A 82 -0.78 5.97 -0.99
C ALA A 82 0.55 6.19 -1.74
N SER A 83 0.47 6.83 -2.91
CA SER A 83 1.65 7.25 -3.67
C SER A 83 2.50 8.24 -2.86
N HIS A 84 3.82 8.06 -2.87
CA HIS A 84 4.76 8.95 -2.21
C HIS A 84 5.42 9.90 -3.24
N ASN A 85 5.62 11.16 -2.86
CA ASN A 85 6.14 12.20 -3.78
C ASN A 85 7.59 11.95 -4.23
N VAL A 86 8.38 11.30 -3.38
CA VAL A 86 9.82 11.07 -3.62
C VAL A 86 10.15 9.62 -3.94
N PHE A 87 9.40 8.68 -3.36
CA PHE A 87 9.74 7.27 -3.37
C PHE A 87 8.72 6.51 -4.18
N LYS A 88 9.21 5.66 -5.07
CA LYS A 88 8.40 4.65 -5.72
C LYS A 88 8.84 3.28 -5.23
N ARG A 89 7.90 2.47 -4.76
CA ARG A 89 8.19 1.08 -4.42
C ARG A 89 8.32 0.26 -5.70
N ASP A 90 9.39 -0.51 -5.81
CA ASP A 90 9.61 -1.51 -6.86
C ASP A 90 9.92 -2.86 -6.20
N GLY A 91 8.92 -3.74 -6.13
CA GLY A 91 9.00 -4.97 -5.36
C GLY A 91 9.27 -4.70 -3.87
N ASN A 92 10.49 -5.00 -3.42
CA ASN A 92 10.95 -4.75 -2.05
C ASN A 92 11.91 -3.55 -1.96
N ASP A 93 12.30 -2.99 -3.10
CA ASP A 93 13.22 -1.87 -3.18
C ASP A 93 12.43 -0.56 -3.24
N LEU A 94 13.11 0.53 -2.90
CA LEU A 94 12.61 1.89 -3.07
C LEU A 94 13.42 2.56 -4.16
N VAL A 95 12.76 3.28 -5.05
CA VAL A 95 13.38 4.05 -6.12
C VAL A 95 13.14 5.53 -5.86
N MET A 96 14.19 6.34 -5.94
CA MET A 96 14.08 7.79 -5.92
C MET A 96 14.96 8.42 -7.02
N SER A 97 14.66 9.66 -7.38
CA SER A 97 15.51 10.44 -8.28
C SER A 97 16.30 11.48 -7.50
N LEU A 98 17.60 11.56 -7.74
CA LEU A 98 18.47 12.62 -7.20
C LEU A 98 18.98 13.49 -8.35
N ASN A 99 18.72 14.79 -8.26
CA ASN A 99 19.19 15.75 -9.24
C ASN A 99 20.52 16.35 -8.76
N LEU A 100 21.59 16.05 -9.48
CA LEU A 100 22.95 16.50 -9.23
C LEU A 100 23.28 17.75 -10.05
N LYS A 101 24.17 18.58 -9.52
CA LYS A 101 24.84 19.61 -10.33
C LYS A 101 25.90 18.95 -11.21
N ILE A 102 26.21 19.57 -12.35
CA ILE A 102 27.29 19.08 -13.21
C ILE A 102 28.65 19.05 -12.50
N SER A 103 28.94 20.05 -11.64
CA SER A 103 30.15 20.08 -10.82
C SER A 103 30.29 18.84 -9.94
N ASP A 104 29.18 18.41 -9.34
CA ASP A 104 29.15 17.34 -8.37
C ASP A 104 29.22 15.96 -9.06
N ALA A 105 28.69 15.87 -10.27
CA ALA A 105 28.86 14.69 -11.11
C ALA A 105 30.30 14.53 -11.62
N LEU A 106 30.99 15.64 -11.90
CA LEU A 106 32.38 15.63 -12.36
C LEU A 106 33.37 15.38 -11.23
N LEU A 107 33.19 16.06 -10.08
CA LEU A 107 34.16 16.08 -8.98
C LEU A 107 33.80 15.15 -7.81
N GLY A 108 32.65 14.47 -7.88
CA GLY A 108 32.15 13.71 -6.75
C GLY A 108 31.76 14.61 -5.58
N THR A 109 30.92 14.11 -4.68
CA THR A 109 30.55 14.83 -3.45
C THR A 109 29.76 13.91 -2.51
N GLU A 110 29.43 14.41 -1.32
CA GLU A 110 28.47 13.77 -0.42
C GLU A 110 27.15 14.52 -0.42
N TYR A 111 26.04 13.79 -0.56
CA TYR A 111 24.69 14.34 -0.45
C TYR A 111 23.98 13.79 0.79
N PRO A 112 23.38 14.66 1.62
CA PRO A 112 22.38 14.22 2.59
C PRO A 112 21.09 13.83 1.86
N ILE A 113 20.54 12.68 2.20
CA ILE A 113 19.28 12.16 1.66
C ILE A 113 18.38 11.75 2.81
N GLN A 114 17.14 12.25 2.78
CA GLN A 114 16.09 11.79 3.66
C GLN A 114 15.54 10.45 3.17
N THR A 115 15.69 9.38 3.97
CA THR A 115 15.04 8.09 3.74
C THR A 115 13.79 7.94 4.60
N LEU A 116 13.06 6.83 4.44
CA LEU A 116 11.92 6.50 5.32
C LEU A 116 12.35 6.24 6.78
N ASP A 117 13.62 5.87 7.01
CA ASP A 117 14.17 5.57 8.34
C ASP A 117 14.99 6.74 8.93
N GLY A 118 15.03 7.90 8.26
CA GLY A 118 15.83 9.06 8.66
C GLY A 118 16.86 9.50 7.61
N GLU A 119 17.67 10.49 7.97
CA GLU A 119 18.68 11.07 7.09
C GLU A 119 19.93 10.16 7.00
N ILE A 120 20.47 10.03 5.79
CA ILE A 120 21.75 9.37 5.53
C ILE A 120 22.61 10.25 4.63
N LYS A 121 23.92 10.07 4.66
CA LYS A 121 24.82 10.63 3.65
C LYS A 121 25.13 9.57 2.60
N VAL A 122 25.03 9.94 1.34
CA VAL A 122 25.48 9.11 0.22
C VAL A 122 26.64 9.78 -0.49
N THR A 123 27.68 9.00 -0.76
CA THR A 123 28.83 9.44 -1.54
C THR A 123 28.53 9.23 -3.02
N ILE A 124 28.62 10.31 -3.79
CA ILE A 124 28.55 10.31 -5.25
C ILE A 124 29.99 10.24 -5.76
N PRO A 125 30.38 9.18 -6.49
CA PRO A 125 31.73 9.09 -7.05
C PRO A 125 31.94 10.14 -8.15
N GLU A 126 33.21 10.41 -8.44
CA GLU A 126 33.63 11.22 -9.58
C GLU A 126 33.25 10.53 -10.90
N GLY A 127 32.78 11.31 -11.88
CA GLY A 127 32.52 10.82 -13.23
C GLY A 127 31.24 9.97 -13.37
N VAL A 128 30.23 10.18 -12.53
CA VAL A 128 28.95 9.45 -12.64
C VAL A 128 28.21 9.74 -13.94
N ALA A 129 27.60 8.70 -14.49
CA ALA A 129 26.82 8.80 -15.72
C ALA A 129 25.37 9.26 -15.45
N ILE A 130 24.74 9.84 -16.48
CA ILE A 130 23.32 10.18 -16.44
C ILE A 130 22.49 8.89 -16.38
N ASN A 131 21.47 8.86 -15.52
CA ASN A 131 20.62 7.70 -15.23
C ASN A 131 21.34 6.53 -14.55
N GLU A 132 22.58 6.71 -14.09
CA GLU A 132 23.25 5.72 -13.27
C GLU A 132 22.45 5.48 -11.97
N ILE A 133 22.47 4.24 -11.49
CA ILE A 133 21.73 3.84 -10.28
C ILE A 133 22.74 3.61 -9.16
N LEU A 134 22.70 4.50 -8.17
CA LEU A 134 23.43 4.31 -6.93
C LEU A 134 22.58 3.47 -5.96
N ARG A 135 23.13 2.35 -5.50
CA ARG A 135 22.43 1.42 -4.60
C ARG A 135 22.88 1.60 -3.16
N VAL A 136 21.93 1.92 -2.28
CA VAL A 136 22.13 1.96 -0.84
C VAL A 136 21.49 0.72 -0.20
N ARG A 137 22.33 -0.17 0.32
CA ARG A 137 21.89 -1.48 0.82
C ARG A 137 21.05 -1.36 2.09
N GLY A 138 19.98 -2.15 2.18
CA GLY A 138 19.15 -2.28 3.38
C GLY A 138 18.27 -1.07 3.71
N LYS A 139 18.14 -0.12 2.77
CA LYS A 139 17.30 1.09 2.91
C LYS A 139 15.99 1.02 2.12
N GLY A 140 15.62 -0.17 1.65
CA GLY A 140 14.33 -0.46 1.04
C GLY A 140 13.27 -0.91 2.03
N VAL A 141 12.25 -1.59 1.52
CA VAL A 141 11.09 -2.06 2.30
C VAL A 141 11.44 -3.31 3.12
N PRO A 142 10.93 -3.45 4.36
CA PRO A 142 11.07 -4.68 5.14
C PRO A 142 10.44 -5.89 4.43
N ILE A 143 11.17 -7.00 4.41
CA ILE A 143 10.71 -8.31 3.89
C ILE A 143 10.47 -9.27 5.05
N SER A 144 11.34 -9.22 6.06
CA SER A 144 11.24 -9.98 7.30
C SER A 144 11.98 -9.23 8.40
N LYS A 145 11.97 -9.76 9.63
CA LYS A 145 12.59 -9.12 10.81
C LYS A 145 14.03 -8.63 10.58
N ASN A 146 14.82 -9.37 9.80
CA ASN A 146 16.25 -9.08 9.56
C ASN A 146 16.60 -8.85 8.09
N LYS A 147 15.61 -8.75 7.19
CA LYS A 147 15.84 -8.60 5.75
C LYS A 147 15.02 -7.46 5.18
N ARG A 148 15.69 -6.56 4.47
CA ARG A 148 15.08 -5.44 3.75
C ARG A 148 15.55 -5.44 2.30
N GLY A 149 14.79 -4.81 1.42
CA GLY A 149 15.29 -4.41 0.11
C GLY A 149 16.28 -3.24 0.22
N ASP A 150 16.63 -2.70 -0.94
CA ASP A 150 17.60 -1.63 -1.11
C ASP A 150 16.92 -0.31 -1.53
N LEU A 151 17.62 0.79 -1.38
CA LEU A 151 17.25 2.08 -1.97
C LEU A 151 18.06 2.27 -3.26
N LEU A 152 17.38 2.43 -4.38
CA LEU A 152 17.91 2.66 -5.71
C LEU A 152 17.75 4.14 -6.05
N ILE A 153 18.86 4.86 -6.08
CA ILE A 153 18.89 6.29 -6.36
C ILE A 153 19.27 6.48 -7.83
N LYS A 154 18.30 6.90 -8.64
CA LYS A 154 18.54 7.27 -10.03
C LYS A 154 19.14 8.67 -10.10
N LEU A 155 20.38 8.75 -10.57
CA LEU A 155 21.11 10.01 -10.70
C LEU A 155 20.71 10.73 -11.99
N ASN A 156 20.32 11.99 -11.88
CA ASN A 156 20.07 12.87 -13.02
C ASN A 156 20.94 14.11 -12.91
N ILE A 157 21.57 14.54 -14.00
CA ILE A 157 22.37 15.76 -14.02
C ILE A 157 21.47 16.93 -14.46
N LYS A 158 21.28 17.91 -13.58
CA LYS A 158 20.50 19.11 -13.87
C LYS A 158 21.41 20.20 -14.43
N LEU A 159 21.27 20.46 -15.72
CA LEU A 159 21.98 21.55 -16.39
C LEU A 159 21.32 22.91 -16.07
N PRO A 160 22.11 23.97 -15.86
CA PRO A 160 21.57 25.32 -15.69
C PRO A 160 20.98 25.84 -17.01
N GLY A 161 19.82 26.49 -16.95
CA GLY A 161 19.15 27.01 -18.16
C GLY A 161 19.86 28.21 -18.81
N LYS A 162 20.61 29.00 -18.03
CA LYS A 162 21.43 30.12 -18.53
C LYS A 162 22.76 30.15 -17.80
N LEU A 163 23.83 30.45 -18.52
CA LEU A 163 25.18 30.61 -17.98
C LEU A 163 25.52 32.10 -17.87
N SER A 164 26.17 32.47 -16.76
CA SER A 164 26.78 33.80 -16.63
C SER A 164 27.97 33.94 -17.58
N ARG A 165 28.44 35.17 -17.85
CA ARG A 165 29.62 35.40 -18.70
C ARG A 165 30.84 34.63 -18.19
N LYS A 166 31.11 34.70 -16.89
CA LYS A 166 32.19 33.98 -16.21
C LYS A 166 32.05 32.46 -16.34
N SER A 167 30.84 31.93 -16.09
CA SER A 167 30.59 30.50 -16.20
C SER A 167 30.77 29.98 -17.63
N ARG A 168 30.41 30.78 -18.64
CA ARG A 168 30.61 30.43 -20.05
C ARG A 168 32.10 30.40 -20.41
N GLU A 169 32.88 31.37 -19.94
CA GLU A 169 34.34 31.40 -20.14
C GLU A 169 34.97 30.09 -19.60
N ILE A 170 34.61 29.68 -18.38
CA ILE A 170 35.11 28.43 -17.76
C ILE A 170 34.67 27.19 -18.56
N VAL A 171 33.42 27.13 -19.03
CA VAL A 171 32.93 25.97 -19.81
C VAL A 171 33.62 25.89 -21.18
N GLU A 172 33.97 27.02 -21.80
CA GLU A 172 34.77 27.02 -23.05
C GLU A 172 36.21 26.56 -22.81
N GLU A 173 36.78 26.79 -21.62
CA GLU A 173 38.08 26.21 -21.23
C GLU A 173 37.97 24.68 -21.10
N LEU A 174 36.96 24.18 -20.38
CA LEU A 174 36.69 22.73 -20.27
C LEU A 174 36.51 22.08 -21.65
N LYS A 175 35.78 22.74 -22.55
CA LYS A 175 35.57 22.28 -23.93
C LYS A 175 36.87 22.15 -24.72
N LYS A 176 37.89 23.00 -24.48
CA LYS A 176 39.21 22.89 -25.13
C LYS A 176 40.00 21.68 -24.62
N GLU A 177 39.76 21.27 -23.38
CA GLU A 177 40.36 20.08 -22.78
C GLU A 177 39.63 18.78 -23.18
N GLY A 178 38.49 18.88 -23.88
CA GLY A 178 37.71 17.74 -24.36
C GLY A 178 36.68 17.21 -23.36
N ILE A 179 36.31 18.02 -22.37
CA ILE A 179 35.26 17.73 -21.38
C ILE A 179 33.92 18.34 -21.82
#